data_AF-A0AAD9WAV0-F1
#
_entry.id   AF-A0AAD9WAV0-F1
#
_cell.length_a   1.000
_cell.length_b   1.000
_cell.length_c   1.000
_cell.angle_alpha   90.00
_cell.angle_beta   90.00
_cell.angle_gamma   90.00
#
_symmetry.space_group_name_H-M   'P 1'
#
loop_
_entity.id
_entity.type
_entity.pdbx_description
1 polymer ?
#
loop_
_entity_poly.entity_id
_entity_poly.type
_entity_poly.pdbx_seq_one_letter_code
_entity_poly.pdbx_strand_id
1 'polypeptide(L)'
;MLLGKPHAASDIYSPLFGPTMGFKSNSYNTVNPPTDLDARRFGEKPFLIYTSWLLNRRFGERKRKGQIHFGHSISRSVAREAINTFPRPALQSACQRFRGETGFQLYSWYVTFHYTMERHREALLWSYIMVRSDVDNSGNLEWNERQTIMDDLEEGMAQEGTPGFRKRMYYHMNEALEEAGLEPPKVNVDVQWTSLDGPAAIREIECFEFNVNECLAPGFSSPSSDAKHRNPVFSAASIFDRVARQNPKCGDCLLKLLLNRVESGLAPLLPDPVTRPVERRVVIKALWKYQYVIVEPDAFFAMITDAELVENVLFKRFVKRKMKVGQLCLNDDVSTEEEDAVSDVRNVMMRLMEELLPEPSAFEL
;
A
#
# COMPACT_ATOMS: atom_id res chain seq x y z
N MET A 1 15.56 -17.39 1.55
CA MET A 1 15.91 -16.03 1.05
C MET A 1 17.34 -15.77 1.46
N LEU A 2 18.20 -15.35 0.53
CA LEU A 2 19.61 -15.05 0.77
C LEU A 2 19.84 -13.54 0.65
N LEU A 3 20.64 -12.96 1.54
CA LEU A 3 21.00 -11.54 1.50
C LEU A 3 22.34 -11.37 0.78
N GLY A 4 22.32 -10.85 -0.45
CA GLY A 4 23.51 -10.74 -1.30
C GLY A 4 24.30 -9.44 -1.15
N LYS A 5 23.75 -8.47 -0.40
CA LYS A 5 24.37 -7.16 -0.09
C LYS A 5 24.17 -6.82 1.39
N PRO A 6 25.00 -5.93 1.98
CA PRO A 6 24.76 -5.41 3.32
C PRO A 6 23.42 -4.65 3.37
N HIS A 7 22.57 -4.99 4.34
CA HIS A 7 21.29 -4.32 4.57
C HIS A 7 21.36 -3.41 5.79
N ALA A 8 20.51 -2.39 5.81
CA ALA A 8 20.10 -1.64 6.98
C ALA A 8 18.69 -2.07 7.41
N ALA A 9 18.30 -1.75 8.65
CA ALA A 9 16.92 -2.04 9.10
C ALA A 9 15.87 -1.34 8.22
N SER A 10 16.17 -0.12 7.77
CA SER A 10 15.35 0.71 6.89
C SER A 10 15.11 0.14 5.49
N ASP A 11 15.88 -0.87 5.06
CA ASP A 11 15.56 -1.63 3.84
C ASP A 11 14.22 -2.37 3.97
N ILE A 12 13.77 -2.64 5.21
CA ILE A 12 12.55 -3.41 5.51
C ILE A 12 11.56 -2.59 6.36
N TYR A 13 12.06 -1.78 7.30
CA TYR A 13 11.26 -0.98 8.23
C TYR A 13 12.05 0.19 8.83
N SER A 14 11.42 1.36 8.95
CA SER A 14 11.90 2.43 9.83
C SER A 14 10.80 2.97 10.76
N PRO A 15 11.14 3.44 11.98
CA PRO A 15 10.16 4.10 12.85
C PRO A 15 9.54 5.37 12.24
N LEU A 16 10.30 6.08 11.40
CA LEU A 16 9.88 7.36 10.81
C LEU A 16 8.98 7.21 9.58
N PHE A 17 9.14 6.14 8.80
CA PHE A 17 8.39 5.95 7.55
C PHE A 17 7.58 4.65 7.48
N GLY A 18 7.79 3.71 8.41
CA GLY A 18 7.04 2.46 8.53
C GLY A 18 7.62 1.30 7.72
N PRO A 19 6.80 0.27 7.45
CA PRO A 19 7.19 -0.86 6.64
C PRO A 19 7.43 -0.47 5.17
N THR A 20 8.45 -1.08 4.59
CA THR A 20 8.77 -1.00 3.17
C THR A 20 7.92 -1.99 2.38
N MET A 21 7.26 -1.51 1.33
CA MET A 21 6.41 -2.30 0.44
C MET A 21 6.95 -2.25 -0.98
N GLY A 22 6.91 -3.38 -1.67
CA GLY A 22 7.32 -3.51 -3.07
C GLY A 22 6.23 -4.22 -3.85
N PHE A 23 5.96 -3.75 -5.07
CA PHE A 23 4.85 -4.22 -5.88
C PHE A 23 5.27 -4.66 -7.27
N LYS A 24 4.67 -5.74 -7.76
CA LYS A 24 4.78 -6.19 -9.14
C LYS A 24 4.04 -5.22 -10.07
N SER A 25 4.32 -5.30 -11.36
CA SER A 25 3.65 -4.50 -12.40
C SER A 25 2.18 -4.89 -12.61
N ASN A 26 1.79 -6.14 -12.29
CA ASN A 26 0.41 -6.60 -12.42
C ASN A 26 -0.49 -6.03 -11.33
N SER A 27 -1.74 -5.71 -11.71
CA SER A 27 -2.75 -5.17 -10.81
C SER A 27 -4.09 -5.89 -10.94
N TYR A 28 -4.85 -5.94 -9.86
CA TYR A 28 -6.15 -6.58 -9.76
C TYR A 28 -7.19 -5.54 -9.36
N ASN A 29 -8.33 -5.53 -10.06
CA ASN A 29 -9.52 -4.78 -9.69
C ASN A 29 -10.74 -5.70 -9.86
N THR A 30 -10.90 -6.65 -8.95
CA THR A 30 -11.97 -7.65 -9.03
C THR A 30 -13.30 -7.07 -8.55
N VAL A 31 -14.18 -6.68 -9.48
CA VAL A 31 -15.49 -6.08 -9.15
C VAL A 31 -16.54 -7.16 -8.87
N ASN A 32 -16.57 -8.21 -9.70
CA ASN A 32 -17.53 -9.29 -9.57
C ASN A 32 -17.04 -10.38 -8.60
N PRO A 33 -17.95 -11.11 -7.94
CA PRO A 33 -17.59 -12.28 -7.14
C PRO A 33 -16.72 -13.26 -7.94
N PRO A 34 -15.59 -13.74 -7.38
CA PRO A 34 -14.71 -14.70 -8.05
C PRO A 34 -15.41 -16.02 -8.36
N THR A 35 -15.03 -16.64 -9.49
CA THR A 35 -15.66 -17.86 -10.02
C THR A 35 -14.80 -19.10 -9.83
N ASP A 36 -15.36 -20.30 -10.08
CA ASP A 36 -14.58 -21.55 -10.06
C ASP A 36 -13.42 -21.56 -11.07
N LEU A 37 -13.57 -20.84 -12.19
CA LEU A 37 -12.47 -20.66 -13.15
C LEU A 37 -11.33 -19.84 -12.54
N ASP A 38 -11.65 -18.84 -11.71
CA ASP A 38 -10.64 -18.06 -11.01
C ASP A 38 -9.93 -18.89 -9.93
N ALA A 39 -10.64 -19.81 -9.27
CA ALA A 39 -10.07 -20.73 -8.29
C ALA A 39 -9.03 -21.69 -8.89
N ARG A 40 -9.14 -22.03 -10.18
CA ARG A 40 -8.23 -22.95 -10.89
C ARG A 40 -7.01 -22.26 -11.51
N ARG A 41 -6.84 -20.95 -11.33
CA ARG A 41 -5.67 -20.24 -11.89
C ARG A 41 -4.40 -20.65 -11.14
N PHE A 42 -3.28 -20.71 -11.87
CA PHE A 42 -1.99 -21.10 -11.31
C PHE A 42 -1.44 -20.11 -10.27
N GLY A 43 -0.75 -20.67 -9.28
CA GLY A 43 0.03 -19.97 -8.28
C GLY A 43 -0.83 -19.07 -7.39
N GLU A 44 -0.39 -17.83 -7.19
CA GLU A 44 -1.00 -16.94 -6.22
C GLU A 44 -2.23 -16.16 -6.73
N LYS A 45 -2.53 -16.28 -8.03
CA LYS A 45 -3.55 -15.48 -8.73
C LYS A 45 -4.97 -15.64 -8.14
N PRO A 46 -5.48 -16.84 -7.82
CA PRO A 46 -6.82 -17.01 -7.25
C PRO A 46 -7.03 -16.17 -5.98
N PHE A 47 -6.02 -16.16 -5.10
CA PHE A 47 -6.09 -15.48 -3.80
C PHE A 47 -5.97 -13.96 -3.94
N LEU A 48 -5.18 -13.48 -4.90
CA LEU A 48 -5.12 -12.05 -5.25
C LEU A 48 -6.46 -11.55 -5.79
N ILE A 49 -7.09 -12.33 -6.69
CA ILE A 49 -8.41 -12.01 -7.26
C ILE A 49 -9.45 -11.92 -6.14
N TYR A 50 -9.51 -12.94 -5.28
CA TYR A 50 -10.47 -13.00 -4.18
C TYR A 50 -10.26 -11.90 -3.13
N THR A 51 -9.02 -11.69 -2.72
CA THR A 51 -8.70 -10.63 -1.75
C THR A 51 -8.95 -9.24 -2.34
N SER A 52 -8.67 -9.03 -3.63
CA SER A 52 -9.01 -7.78 -4.33
C SER A 52 -10.51 -7.52 -4.32
N TRP A 53 -11.34 -8.55 -4.50
CA TRP A 53 -12.79 -8.42 -4.44
C TRP A 53 -13.27 -8.00 -3.05
N LEU A 54 -12.73 -8.63 -1.99
CA LEU A 54 -13.03 -8.24 -0.61
C LEU A 54 -12.61 -6.80 -0.30
N LEU A 55 -11.41 -6.38 -0.73
CA LEU A 55 -10.93 -5.02 -0.55
C LEU A 55 -11.78 -3.99 -1.31
N ASN A 56 -12.20 -4.30 -2.54
CA ASN A 56 -13.12 -3.45 -3.30
C ASN A 56 -14.44 -3.21 -2.56
N ARG A 57 -15.00 -4.24 -1.94
CA ARG A 57 -16.24 -4.09 -1.16
C ARG A 57 -16.07 -3.23 0.08
N ARG A 58 -14.88 -3.24 0.71
CA ARG A 58 -14.60 -2.44 1.92
C ARG A 58 -14.22 -0.99 1.59
N PHE A 59 -13.38 -0.78 0.60
CA PHE A 59 -12.71 0.51 0.34
C PHE A 59 -13.08 1.15 -1.01
N GLY A 60 -13.94 0.50 -1.79
CA GLY A 60 -14.25 0.94 -3.14
C GLY A 60 -13.35 0.31 -4.20
N GLU A 61 -13.86 0.34 -5.43
CA GLU A 61 -13.22 -0.27 -6.60
C GLU A 61 -11.95 0.47 -6.99
N ARG A 62 -10.84 -0.27 -7.18
CA ARG A 62 -9.59 0.23 -7.75
C ARG A 62 -8.60 -0.88 -8.03
N LYS A 63 -7.62 -0.54 -8.88
CA LYS A 63 -6.47 -1.38 -9.19
C LYS A 63 -5.52 -1.46 -7.99
N ARG A 64 -5.23 -2.69 -7.54
CA ARG A 64 -4.29 -2.98 -6.47
C ARG A 64 -3.19 -3.91 -6.98
N LYS A 65 -1.94 -3.55 -6.77
CA LYS A 65 -0.79 -4.28 -7.31
C LYS A 65 -0.43 -5.48 -6.43
N GLY A 66 -0.07 -6.60 -7.05
CA GLY A 66 0.49 -7.75 -6.32
C GLY A 66 1.82 -7.36 -5.66
N GLN A 67 2.16 -7.95 -4.53
CA GLN A 67 3.45 -7.67 -3.89
C GLN A 67 4.60 -8.44 -4.56
N ILE A 68 5.78 -7.85 -4.57
CA ILE A 68 7.00 -8.49 -5.07
C ILE A 68 7.61 -9.42 -4.01
N HIS A 69 8.45 -10.37 -4.44
CA HIS A 69 9.13 -11.30 -3.55
C HIS A 69 10.42 -10.69 -3.03
N PHE A 70 10.35 -10.05 -1.86
CA PHE A 70 11.48 -9.59 -1.07
C PHE A 70 11.13 -9.66 0.42
N GLY A 71 12.04 -9.27 1.29
CA GLY A 71 11.91 -9.23 2.74
C GLY A 71 10.94 -8.13 3.13
N HIS A 72 9.81 -8.55 3.69
CA HIS A 72 8.72 -7.66 4.09
C HIS A 72 8.68 -7.53 5.61
N SER A 73 8.24 -6.37 6.11
CA SER A 73 7.80 -6.22 7.49
C SER A 73 6.30 -5.91 7.55
N ILE A 74 5.67 -6.37 8.62
CA ILE A 74 4.26 -6.12 8.90
C ILE A 74 4.09 -5.80 10.38
N SER A 75 3.33 -4.74 10.68
CA SER A 75 2.83 -4.50 12.03
C SER A 75 1.81 -5.56 12.43
N ARG A 76 2.06 -6.26 13.55
CA ARG A 76 1.15 -7.30 14.07
C ARG A 76 -0.26 -6.78 14.33
N SER A 77 -0.39 -5.55 14.83
CA SER A 77 -1.70 -4.94 15.11
C SER A 77 -2.45 -4.63 13.82
N VAL A 78 -1.77 -4.06 12.83
CA VAL A 78 -2.37 -3.73 11.53
C VAL A 78 -2.74 -5.00 10.76
N ALA A 79 -1.90 -6.04 10.79
CA ALA A 79 -2.21 -7.34 10.20
C ALA A 79 -3.46 -7.97 10.80
N ARG A 80 -3.56 -7.95 12.14
CA ARG A 80 -4.71 -8.46 12.86
C ARG A 80 -5.98 -7.71 12.47
N GLU A 81 -5.90 -6.38 12.35
CA GLU A 81 -7.03 -5.56 11.87
C GLU A 81 -7.42 -5.89 10.43
N ALA A 82 -6.43 -6.01 9.52
CA ALA A 82 -6.67 -6.32 8.12
C ALA A 82 -7.36 -7.69 7.94
N ILE A 83 -6.88 -8.70 8.66
CA ILE A 83 -7.46 -10.06 8.62
C ILE A 83 -8.86 -10.07 9.27
N ASN A 84 -9.01 -9.46 10.45
CA ASN A 84 -10.29 -9.44 11.17
C ASN A 84 -11.37 -8.58 10.50
N THR A 85 -11.00 -7.71 9.56
CA THR A 85 -11.96 -6.98 8.71
C THR A 85 -12.81 -7.95 7.86
N PHE A 86 -12.29 -9.16 7.61
CA PHE A 86 -12.96 -10.20 6.83
C PHE A 86 -13.09 -11.50 7.66
N PRO A 87 -13.95 -11.52 8.71
CA PRO A 87 -13.93 -12.59 9.71
C PRO A 87 -14.25 -13.97 9.15
N ARG A 88 -15.21 -14.07 8.21
CA ARG A 88 -15.54 -15.34 7.54
C ARG A 88 -14.38 -15.83 6.65
N PRO A 89 -13.85 -15.01 5.70
CA PRO A 89 -12.65 -15.37 4.95
C PRO A 89 -11.44 -15.71 5.81
N ALA A 90 -11.23 -14.99 6.91
CA ALA A 90 -10.12 -15.23 7.84
C ALA A 90 -10.22 -16.62 8.49
N LEU A 91 -11.40 -16.99 9.01
CA LEU A 91 -11.63 -18.30 9.60
C LEU A 91 -11.43 -19.42 8.57
N GLN A 92 -12.00 -19.27 7.36
CA GLN A 92 -11.85 -20.26 6.29
C GLN A 92 -10.39 -20.47 5.89
N SER A 93 -9.62 -19.39 5.80
CA SER A 93 -8.19 -19.45 5.46
C SER A 93 -7.37 -20.11 6.56
N ALA A 94 -7.72 -19.87 7.83
CA ALA A 94 -7.04 -20.47 8.98
C ALA A 94 -7.30 -21.98 9.13
N CYS A 95 -8.38 -22.50 8.54
CA CYS A 95 -8.68 -23.93 8.51
C CYS A 95 -7.87 -24.72 7.47
N GLN A 96 -7.08 -24.04 6.63
CA GLN A 96 -6.27 -24.68 5.59
C GLN A 96 -4.79 -24.63 6.00
N ARG A 97 -4.07 -25.73 5.77
CA ARG A 97 -2.67 -25.84 6.20
C ARG A 97 -1.73 -25.17 5.21
N PHE A 98 -2.00 -25.34 3.92
CA PHE A 98 -1.26 -24.72 2.84
C PHE A 98 -2.13 -23.82 1.96
N ARG A 99 -1.47 -22.91 1.26
CA ARG A 99 -2.14 -22.06 0.28
C ARG A 99 -2.53 -22.93 -0.92
N GLY A 100 -3.81 -22.90 -1.31
CA GLY A 100 -4.32 -23.58 -2.50
C GLY A 100 -4.84 -25.00 -2.30
N GLU A 101 -5.10 -25.44 -1.06
CA GLU A 101 -5.75 -26.73 -0.80
C GLU A 101 -7.18 -26.78 -1.35
N THR A 102 -8.04 -25.82 -0.97
CA THR A 102 -9.43 -25.77 -1.46
C THR A 102 -9.97 -24.34 -1.58
N GLY A 103 -10.63 -24.04 -2.70
CA GLY A 103 -11.35 -22.79 -2.90
C GLY A 103 -10.51 -21.52 -2.77
N PHE A 104 -11.11 -20.45 -2.26
CA PHE A 104 -10.45 -19.17 -2.05
C PHE A 104 -9.97 -18.99 -0.61
N GLN A 105 -8.78 -18.42 -0.47
CA GLN A 105 -8.20 -17.99 0.80
C GLN A 105 -7.86 -16.51 0.75
N LEU A 106 -7.90 -15.88 1.93
CA LEU A 106 -7.43 -14.52 2.12
C LEU A 106 -5.91 -14.48 1.99
N TYR A 107 -5.42 -13.62 1.10
CA TYR A 107 -3.99 -13.44 0.92
C TYR A 107 -3.46 -12.47 1.97
N SER A 108 -2.79 -12.99 3.01
CA SER A 108 -2.32 -12.21 4.18
C SER A 108 -1.42 -11.00 3.86
N TRP A 109 -0.40 -11.16 3.00
CA TRP A 109 0.47 -10.03 2.63
C TRP A 109 -0.29 -8.97 1.82
N TYR A 110 -0.98 -9.41 0.77
CA TYR A 110 -1.76 -8.53 -0.09
C TYR A 110 -2.86 -7.77 0.66
N VAL A 111 -3.63 -8.46 1.53
CA VAL A 111 -4.65 -7.78 2.34
C VAL A 111 -4.01 -6.78 3.30
N THR A 112 -2.90 -7.13 3.95
CA THR A 112 -2.30 -6.24 4.96
C THR A 112 -1.66 -5.00 4.34
N PHE A 113 -0.98 -5.14 3.21
CA PHE A 113 -0.34 -4.01 2.52
C PHE A 113 -1.39 -3.02 2.03
N HIS A 114 -2.37 -3.51 1.26
CA HIS A 114 -3.43 -2.65 0.75
C HIS A 114 -4.31 -2.10 1.86
N TYR A 115 -4.62 -2.88 2.90
CA TYR A 115 -5.34 -2.36 4.07
C TYR A 115 -4.59 -1.22 4.75
N THR A 116 -3.28 -1.34 4.92
CA THR A 116 -2.44 -0.26 5.50
C THR A 116 -2.56 1.01 4.66
N MET A 117 -2.39 0.91 3.35
CA MET A 117 -2.49 2.04 2.43
C MET A 117 -3.89 2.69 2.44
N GLU A 118 -4.94 1.87 2.42
CA GLU A 118 -6.33 2.35 2.44
C GLU A 118 -6.70 2.99 3.78
N ARG A 119 -6.23 2.44 4.90
CA ARG A 119 -6.50 3.02 6.22
C ARG A 119 -5.76 4.32 6.45
N HIS A 120 -4.56 4.48 5.90
CA HIS A 120 -3.87 5.78 5.87
C HIS A 120 -4.70 6.81 5.09
N ARG A 121 -5.18 6.44 3.90
CA ARG A 121 -6.07 7.29 3.08
C ARG A 121 -7.37 7.64 3.80
N GLU A 122 -8.06 6.67 4.37
CA GLU A 122 -9.29 6.89 5.14
C GLU A 122 -9.04 7.80 6.34
N ALA A 123 -7.91 7.66 7.04
CA ALA A 123 -7.57 8.52 8.18
C ALA A 123 -7.38 9.99 7.75
N LEU A 124 -6.78 10.25 6.58
CA LEU A 124 -6.67 11.60 6.02
C LEU A 124 -8.02 12.18 5.63
N LEU A 125 -8.86 11.40 4.93
CA LEU A 125 -10.21 11.83 4.55
C LEU A 125 -11.08 12.10 5.78
N TRP A 126 -11.01 11.21 6.77
CA TRP A 126 -11.72 11.35 8.04
C TRP A 126 -11.24 12.61 8.77
N SER A 127 -9.94 12.80 8.89
CA SER A 127 -9.34 13.99 9.50
C SER A 127 -9.85 15.27 8.86
N TYR A 128 -9.83 15.36 7.53
CA TYR A 128 -10.29 16.57 6.85
C TYR A 128 -11.80 16.76 7.01
N ILE A 129 -12.62 15.79 6.61
CA ILE A 129 -14.07 15.95 6.48
C ILE A 129 -14.77 15.97 7.85
N MET A 130 -14.43 15.02 8.71
CA MET A 130 -15.15 14.81 9.97
C MET A 130 -14.60 15.63 11.12
N VAL A 131 -13.35 16.07 11.04
CA VAL A 131 -12.64 16.66 12.18
C VAL A 131 -12.07 18.04 11.89
N ARG A 132 -11.64 18.35 10.67
CA ARG A 132 -11.14 19.70 10.35
C ARG A 132 -12.27 20.60 9.85
N SER A 133 -13.13 20.06 8.98
CA SER A 133 -14.17 20.83 8.29
C SER A 133 -15.46 21.03 9.09
N ASP A 134 -15.81 20.10 9.98
CA ASP A 134 -16.93 20.23 10.94
C ASP A 134 -16.41 20.97 12.19
N VAL A 135 -16.33 22.30 12.08
CA VAL A 135 -15.70 23.19 13.07
C VAL A 135 -16.50 23.22 14.36
N ASP A 136 -17.83 23.21 14.25
CA ASP A 136 -18.74 23.28 15.39
C ASP A 136 -19.13 21.90 15.98
N ASN A 137 -18.69 20.80 15.34
CA ASN A 137 -19.03 19.42 15.67
C ASN A 137 -20.53 19.14 15.61
N SER A 138 -21.26 19.83 14.73
CA SER A 138 -22.68 19.61 14.54
C SER A 138 -22.97 18.27 13.87
N GLY A 139 -21.98 17.65 13.21
CA GLY A 139 -22.09 16.43 12.41
C GLY A 139 -22.56 16.67 10.97
N ASN A 140 -22.66 17.92 10.53
CA ASN A 140 -23.08 18.29 9.18
C ASN A 140 -22.35 19.52 8.70
N LEU A 141 -21.92 19.48 7.43
CA LEU A 141 -21.16 20.55 6.84
C LEU A 141 -22.11 21.71 6.51
N GLU A 142 -22.12 22.71 7.38
CA GLU A 142 -22.91 23.93 7.21
C GLU A 142 -22.40 24.76 6.03
N TRP A 143 -23.19 25.74 5.58
CA TRP A 143 -22.86 26.50 4.36
C TRP A 143 -21.48 27.18 4.42
N ASN A 144 -21.14 27.81 5.55
CA ASN A 144 -19.82 28.41 5.78
C ASN A 144 -18.67 27.37 5.73
N GLU A 145 -18.88 26.17 6.25
CA GLU A 145 -17.91 25.07 6.22
C GLU A 145 -17.75 24.53 4.80
N ARG A 146 -18.86 24.40 4.06
CA ARG A 146 -18.85 24.03 2.64
C ARG A 146 -18.12 25.07 1.78
N GLN A 147 -18.32 26.36 2.06
CA GLN A 147 -17.56 27.45 1.42
C GLN A 147 -16.07 27.31 1.70
N THR A 148 -15.68 27.09 2.96
CA THR A 148 -14.27 26.89 3.32
C THR A 148 -13.66 25.69 2.58
N ILE A 149 -14.40 24.59 2.42
CA ILE A 149 -13.95 23.44 1.62
C ILE A 149 -13.76 23.82 0.15
N MET A 150 -14.67 24.61 -0.43
CA MET A 150 -14.55 25.07 -1.82
C MET A 150 -13.34 26.00 -2.00
N ASP A 151 -13.10 26.92 -1.07
CA ASP A 151 -11.95 27.82 -1.09
C ASP A 151 -10.62 27.03 -0.98
N ASP A 152 -10.57 26.05 -0.06
CA ASP A 152 -9.44 25.14 0.10
C ASP A 152 -9.15 24.36 -1.19
N LEU A 153 -10.20 23.94 -1.90
CA LEU A 153 -10.09 23.22 -3.17
C LEU A 153 -9.64 24.13 -4.32
N GLU A 154 -10.14 25.37 -4.38
CA GLU A 154 -9.75 26.36 -5.39
C GLU A 154 -8.26 26.72 -5.25
N GLU A 155 -7.79 26.95 -4.02
CA GLU A 155 -6.38 27.20 -3.72
C GLU A 155 -5.49 26.04 -4.20
N GLY A 156 -5.90 24.80 -3.92
CA GLY A 156 -5.18 23.61 -4.35
C GLY A 156 -5.21 23.36 -5.85
N MET A 157 -6.35 23.67 -6.49
CA MET A 157 -6.54 23.53 -7.93
C MET A 157 -5.71 24.54 -8.71
N ALA A 158 -5.49 25.74 -8.17
CA ALA A 158 -4.59 26.73 -8.77
C ALA A 158 -3.14 26.25 -8.90
N GLN A 159 -2.73 25.26 -8.09
CA GLN A 159 -1.40 24.64 -8.15
C GLN A 159 -1.40 23.29 -8.88
N GLU A 160 -2.57 22.77 -9.26
CA GLU A 160 -2.67 21.49 -9.97
C GLU A 160 -2.05 21.61 -11.37
N GLY A 161 -1.12 20.71 -11.68
CA GLY A 161 -0.37 20.74 -12.94
C GLY A 161 0.89 21.61 -12.91
N THR A 162 1.13 22.39 -11.86
CA THR A 162 2.39 23.13 -11.68
C THR A 162 3.54 22.15 -11.39
N PRO A 163 4.49 21.95 -12.32
CA PRO A 163 5.55 20.96 -12.13
C PRO A 163 6.45 21.35 -10.96
N GLY A 164 6.62 20.45 -10.01
CA GLY A 164 7.56 20.64 -8.89
C GLY A 164 7.07 21.50 -7.74
N PHE A 165 5.80 21.95 -7.73
CA PHE A 165 5.25 22.69 -6.58
C PHE A 165 5.34 21.88 -5.27
N ARG A 166 4.92 20.61 -5.32
CA ARG A 166 5.07 19.67 -4.20
C ARG A 166 6.50 19.12 -4.14
N LYS A 167 7.19 19.40 -3.03
CA LYS A 167 8.43 18.70 -2.63
C LYS A 167 8.08 17.26 -2.28
N ARG A 168 8.85 16.33 -2.82
CA ARG A 168 8.58 14.90 -2.74
C ARG A 168 9.48 14.28 -1.67
N MET A 169 8.87 13.84 -0.57
CA MET A 169 9.57 13.34 0.61
C MET A 169 10.36 12.08 0.32
N TYR A 170 9.96 11.27 -0.66
CA TYR A 170 10.73 10.08 -1.05
C TYR A 170 12.16 10.39 -1.53
N TYR A 171 12.44 11.59 -2.09
CA TYR A 171 13.81 11.99 -2.42
C TYR A 171 14.64 12.35 -1.19
N HIS A 172 13.97 12.75 -0.10
CA HIS A 172 14.58 13.25 1.13
C HIS A 172 14.55 12.24 2.27
N MET A 173 14.15 11.00 1.99
CA MET A 173 13.98 9.97 3.00
C MET A 173 15.29 9.64 3.71
N ASN A 174 16.39 9.57 2.95
CA ASN A 174 17.71 9.24 3.51
C ASN A 174 18.19 10.33 4.46
N GLU A 175 18.12 11.60 4.05
CA GLU A 175 18.48 12.74 4.91
C GLU A 175 17.64 12.75 6.19
N ALA A 176 16.33 12.54 6.08
CA ALA A 176 15.43 12.51 7.25
C ALA A 176 15.72 11.35 8.21
N LEU A 177 16.17 10.19 7.69
CA LEU A 177 16.61 9.08 8.54
C LEU A 177 17.93 9.43 9.25
N GLU A 178 18.90 9.98 8.55
CA GLU A 178 20.20 10.37 9.11
C GLU A 178 20.05 11.44 10.19
N GLU A 179 19.25 12.48 9.94
CA GLU A 179 18.93 13.53 10.92
C GLU A 179 18.27 12.96 12.18
N ALA A 180 17.51 11.86 12.05
CA ALA A 180 16.90 11.14 13.17
C ALA A 180 17.86 10.12 13.83
N GLY A 181 19.11 10.02 13.39
CA GLY A 181 20.08 9.04 13.88
C GLY A 181 19.79 7.60 13.45
N LEU A 182 19.03 7.42 12.37
CA LEU A 182 18.68 6.12 11.78
C LEU A 182 19.52 5.87 10.52
N GLU A 183 19.93 4.63 10.31
CA GLU A 183 20.67 4.26 9.11
C GLU A 183 19.75 4.22 7.87
N PRO A 184 20.09 4.92 6.77
CA PRO A 184 19.34 4.84 5.49
C PRO A 184 19.37 3.44 4.85
N PRO A 185 18.43 3.13 3.94
CA PRO A 185 18.45 1.87 3.22
C PRO A 185 19.73 1.73 2.40
N LYS A 186 20.32 0.53 2.40
CA LYS A 186 21.54 0.22 1.65
C LYS A 186 21.26 -0.51 0.34
N VAL A 187 20.09 -1.14 0.25
CA VAL A 187 19.70 -2.03 -0.84
C VAL A 187 18.49 -1.48 -1.57
N ASN A 188 17.41 -1.20 -0.84
CA ASN A 188 16.14 -0.71 -1.38
C ASN A 188 16.18 0.82 -1.48
N VAL A 189 17.14 1.33 -2.25
CA VAL A 189 17.40 2.77 -2.42
C VAL A 189 16.47 3.44 -3.42
N ASP A 190 15.82 2.66 -4.29
CA ASP A 190 14.85 3.17 -5.27
C ASP A 190 13.48 3.37 -4.61
N VAL A 191 13.35 4.48 -3.87
CA VAL A 191 12.12 4.86 -3.18
C VAL A 191 11.16 5.53 -4.15
N GLN A 192 9.98 4.94 -4.29
CA GLN A 192 8.95 5.36 -5.25
C GLN A 192 7.89 6.28 -4.64
N TRP A 193 7.62 6.13 -3.34
CA TRP A 193 6.61 6.92 -2.64
C TRP A 193 6.74 6.80 -1.12
N THR A 194 6.37 7.84 -0.38
CA THR A 194 6.16 7.76 1.07
C THR A 194 4.74 8.15 1.44
N SER A 195 4.17 7.53 2.46
CA SER A 195 2.86 7.95 2.99
C SER A 195 2.81 9.41 3.49
N LEU A 196 3.97 10.02 3.78
CA LEU A 196 4.08 11.45 4.15
C LEU A 196 3.83 12.40 2.96
N ASP A 197 3.93 11.90 1.72
CA ASP A 197 3.52 12.62 0.51
C ASP A 197 2.00 12.54 0.27
N GLY A 198 1.27 11.78 1.07
CA GLY A 198 -0.14 11.42 0.88
C GLY A 198 -0.31 9.96 0.42
N PRO A 199 -1.55 9.51 0.12
CA PRO A 199 -1.77 8.15 -0.35
C PRO A 199 -1.18 7.92 -1.74
N ALA A 200 -0.53 6.79 -1.99
CA ALA A 200 0.07 6.49 -3.29
C ALA A 200 -0.91 6.55 -4.48
N ALA A 201 -2.22 6.38 -4.23
CA ALA A 201 -3.27 6.50 -5.24
C ALA A 201 -3.34 7.90 -5.89
N ILE A 202 -2.82 8.95 -5.24
CA ILE A 202 -2.84 10.31 -5.78
C ILE A 202 -1.69 10.61 -6.75
N ARG A 203 -0.69 9.72 -6.86
CA ARG A 203 0.55 9.97 -7.62
C ARG A 203 0.30 10.31 -9.09
N GLU A 204 -0.62 9.59 -9.73
CA GLU A 204 -0.86 9.65 -11.18
C GLU A 204 -2.33 10.00 -11.51
N ILE A 205 -3.10 10.46 -10.52
CA ILE A 205 -4.49 10.87 -10.75
C ILE A 205 -4.53 12.29 -11.30
N GLU A 206 -5.37 12.53 -12.30
CA GLU A 206 -5.68 13.85 -12.83
C GLU A 206 -7.01 14.34 -12.26
N CYS A 207 -7.01 15.56 -11.73
CA CYS A 207 -8.14 16.10 -10.95
C CYS A 207 -8.77 17.36 -11.55
N PHE A 208 -8.50 17.64 -12.83
CA PHE A 208 -9.04 18.80 -13.56
C PHE A 208 -10.58 18.82 -13.63
N GLU A 209 -11.21 17.64 -13.59
CA GLU A 209 -12.67 17.48 -13.65
C GLU A 209 -13.33 17.36 -12.26
N PHE A 210 -12.62 17.71 -11.18
CA PHE A 210 -13.18 17.59 -9.84
C PHE A 210 -14.39 18.54 -9.66
N ASN A 211 -15.58 17.96 -9.49
CA ASN A 211 -16.82 18.70 -9.29
C ASN A 211 -17.37 18.46 -7.88
N VAL A 212 -17.51 19.50 -7.07
CA VAL A 212 -17.99 19.39 -5.69
C VAL A 212 -19.42 18.85 -5.59
N ASN A 213 -20.28 19.14 -6.56
CA ASN A 213 -21.66 18.66 -6.56
C ASN A 213 -21.76 17.16 -6.92
N GLU A 214 -20.81 16.66 -7.71
CA GLU A 214 -20.71 15.24 -8.03
C GLU A 214 -19.95 14.46 -6.97
N CYS A 215 -18.82 15.00 -6.51
CA CYS A 215 -17.92 14.29 -5.60
C CYS A 215 -18.36 14.35 -4.14
N LEU A 216 -18.86 15.50 -3.66
CA LEU A 216 -19.21 15.68 -2.25
C LEU A 216 -20.71 15.44 -2.05
N ALA A 217 -21.59 16.17 -2.71
CA ALA A 217 -23.03 15.87 -2.77
C ALA A 217 -23.77 16.80 -3.74
N PRO A 218 -24.90 16.39 -4.34
CA PRO A 218 -25.71 17.30 -5.16
C PRO A 218 -26.10 18.58 -4.39
N GLY A 219 -25.82 19.75 -4.97
CA GLY A 219 -26.07 21.05 -4.33
C GLY A 219 -25.03 21.48 -3.29
N PHE A 220 -23.89 20.79 -3.18
CA PHE A 220 -22.81 21.15 -2.25
C PHE A 220 -22.33 22.60 -2.41
N SER A 221 -22.37 23.14 -3.63
CA SER A 221 -21.99 24.53 -3.95
C SER A 221 -23.12 25.55 -3.78
N SER A 222 -24.29 25.17 -3.26
CA SER A 222 -25.45 26.07 -3.14
C SER A 222 -25.86 26.31 -1.68
N PRO A 223 -26.10 27.57 -1.27
CA PRO A 223 -26.70 27.89 0.03
C PRO A 223 -28.18 27.48 0.07
N SER A 224 -28.87 27.45 -1.08
CA SER A 224 -30.30 27.13 -1.14
C SER A 224 -30.61 25.71 -0.69
N SER A 225 -29.62 24.81 -0.72
CA SER A 225 -29.75 23.42 -0.31
C SER A 225 -29.99 23.22 1.19
N ASP A 226 -29.73 24.25 2.03
CA ASP A 226 -30.05 24.26 3.47
C ASP A 226 -31.09 25.33 3.85
N ALA A 227 -31.65 26.05 2.88
CA ALA A 227 -32.44 27.27 3.13
C ALA A 227 -33.73 27.07 3.95
N LYS A 228 -34.24 25.84 4.06
CA LYS A 228 -35.47 25.52 4.80
C LYS A 228 -35.26 24.57 5.97
N HIS A 229 -34.28 23.68 5.87
CA HIS A 229 -33.94 22.69 6.89
C HIS A 229 -32.53 22.17 6.63
N ARG A 230 -31.89 21.66 7.68
CA ARG A 230 -30.60 20.97 7.60
C ARG A 230 -30.72 19.76 6.66
N ASN A 231 -29.95 19.75 5.58
CA ASN A 231 -30.00 18.68 4.61
C ASN A 231 -29.07 17.52 5.02
N PRO A 232 -29.59 16.32 5.32
CA PRO A 232 -28.78 15.20 5.79
C PRO A 232 -27.77 14.69 4.75
N VAL A 233 -27.92 15.07 3.48
CA VAL A 233 -26.95 14.71 2.43
C VAL A 233 -25.58 15.35 2.66
N PHE A 234 -25.53 16.48 3.38
CA PHE A 234 -24.28 17.16 3.75
C PHE A 234 -23.76 16.73 5.12
N SER A 235 -24.31 15.66 5.71
CA SER A 235 -23.76 15.14 6.95
C SER A 235 -22.30 14.74 6.72
N ALA A 236 -21.40 15.10 7.63
CA ALA A 236 -19.97 14.83 7.44
C ALA A 236 -19.72 13.33 7.21
N ALA A 237 -20.50 12.48 7.89
CA ALA A 237 -20.47 11.03 7.73
C ALA A 237 -20.88 10.56 6.33
N SER A 238 -21.92 11.16 5.74
CA SER A 238 -22.36 10.86 4.36
C SER A 238 -21.30 11.27 3.33
N ILE A 239 -20.73 12.47 3.48
CA ILE A 239 -19.67 12.96 2.59
C ILE A 239 -18.44 12.05 2.72
N PHE A 240 -18.05 11.70 3.95
CA PHE A 240 -16.94 10.79 4.21
C PHE A 240 -17.16 9.41 3.57
N ASP A 241 -18.29 8.73 3.79
CA ASP A 241 -18.55 7.42 3.17
C ASP A 241 -18.53 7.50 1.63
N ARG A 242 -19.06 8.61 1.07
CA ARG A 242 -19.05 8.85 -0.37
C ARG A 242 -17.64 8.86 -0.92
N VAL A 243 -16.75 9.69 -0.38
CA VAL A 243 -15.38 9.83 -0.94
C VAL A 243 -14.42 8.75 -0.45
N ALA A 244 -14.67 8.13 0.70
CA ALA A 244 -13.84 7.05 1.22
C ALA A 244 -14.06 5.76 0.44
N ARG A 245 -15.31 5.41 0.13
CA ARG A 245 -15.69 4.08 -0.37
C ARG A 245 -16.55 4.09 -1.63
N GLN A 246 -17.57 4.94 -1.73
CA GLN A 246 -18.52 4.88 -2.87
C GLN A 246 -17.87 5.40 -4.17
N ASN A 247 -17.11 6.49 -4.08
CA ASN A 247 -16.37 7.09 -5.17
C ASN A 247 -14.93 7.40 -4.71
N PRO A 248 -14.06 6.38 -4.67
CA PRO A 248 -12.70 6.54 -4.17
C PRO A 248 -11.86 7.52 -5.01
N LYS A 249 -12.15 7.64 -6.32
CA LYS A 249 -11.49 8.61 -7.21
C LYS A 249 -11.73 10.05 -6.74
N CYS A 250 -12.96 10.39 -6.36
CA CYS A 250 -13.27 11.69 -5.76
C CYS A 250 -12.48 11.94 -4.47
N GLY A 251 -12.36 10.93 -3.59
CA GLY A 251 -11.55 11.09 -2.38
C GLY A 251 -10.06 11.23 -2.66
N ASP A 252 -9.53 10.55 -3.67
CA ASP A 252 -8.13 10.71 -4.09
C ASP A 252 -7.88 12.13 -4.60
N CYS A 253 -8.77 12.66 -5.44
CA CYS A 253 -8.66 14.03 -5.93
C CYS A 253 -8.84 15.08 -4.85
N LEU A 254 -9.79 14.89 -3.93
CA LEU A 254 -9.94 15.75 -2.76
C LEU A 254 -8.63 15.84 -1.99
N LEU A 255 -8.00 14.71 -1.65
CA LEU A 255 -6.73 14.70 -0.93
C LEU A 255 -5.60 15.36 -1.74
N LYS A 256 -5.51 15.08 -3.05
CA LYS A 256 -4.48 15.68 -3.92
C LYS A 256 -4.58 17.21 -3.93
N LEU A 257 -5.76 17.73 -4.23
CA LEU A 257 -5.99 19.17 -4.30
C LEU A 257 -5.69 19.84 -2.95
N LEU A 258 -6.15 19.27 -1.84
CA LEU A 258 -5.87 19.81 -0.52
C LEU A 258 -4.37 19.81 -0.15
N LEU A 259 -3.63 18.76 -0.55
CA LEU A 259 -2.19 18.72 -0.34
C LEU A 259 -1.44 19.73 -1.22
N ASN A 260 -1.96 20.06 -2.39
CA ASN A 260 -1.42 21.07 -3.30
C ASN A 260 -1.57 22.52 -2.80
N ARG A 261 -2.06 22.74 -1.59
CA ARG A 261 -2.06 24.07 -0.94
C ARG A 261 -0.74 24.43 -0.29
N VAL A 262 0.12 23.43 -0.04
CA VAL A 262 1.42 23.63 0.60
C VAL A 262 2.49 22.83 -0.14
N GLU A 263 3.73 23.29 -0.11
CA GLU A 263 4.83 22.61 -0.81
C GLU A 263 5.14 21.22 -0.26
N SER A 264 4.92 20.97 1.04
CA SER A 264 5.28 19.69 1.66
C SER A 264 4.42 19.35 2.88
N GLY A 265 4.43 18.07 3.25
CA GLY A 265 3.72 17.55 4.42
C GLY A 265 2.21 17.47 4.24
N LEU A 266 1.53 17.14 5.35
CA LEU A 266 0.11 16.79 5.39
C LEU A 266 -0.76 17.85 6.09
N ALA A 267 -0.19 18.99 6.47
CA ALA A 267 -0.83 19.99 7.33
C ALA A 267 -2.25 20.43 6.89
N PRO A 268 -2.55 20.64 5.60
CA PRO A 268 -3.90 21.04 5.15
C PRO A 268 -5.01 20.04 5.49
N LEU A 269 -4.65 18.78 5.74
CA LEU A 269 -5.59 17.71 6.06
C LEU A 269 -5.81 17.52 7.56
N LEU A 270 -5.02 18.20 8.40
CA LEU A 270 -4.97 17.97 9.85
C LEU A 270 -5.73 19.07 10.61
N PRO A 271 -6.34 18.75 11.77
CA PRO A 271 -6.91 19.76 12.65
C PRO A 271 -5.86 20.78 13.07
N ASP A 272 -6.28 22.02 13.28
CA ASP A 272 -5.38 23.11 13.65
C ASP A 272 -4.60 22.78 14.95
N PRO A 273 -3.27 22.97 14.98
CA PRO A 273 -2.45 22.59 16.13
C PRO A 273 -2.69 23.43 17.39
N VAL A 274 -3.28 24.63 17.26
CA VAL A 274 -3.54 25.55 18.38
C VAL A 274 -4.97 25.38 18.90
N THR A 275 -5.95 25.35 18.00
CA THR A 275 -7.37 25.30 18.37
C THR A 275 -7.89 23.88 18.58
N ARG A 276 -7.32 22.86 17.93
CA ARG A 276 -7.71 21.44 18.02
C ARG A 276 -6.53 20.48 18.25
N PRO A 277 -5.70 20.69 19.30
CA PRO A 277 -4.48 19.91 19.53
C PRO A 277 -4.74 18.45 19.91
N VAL A 278 -5.87 18.16 20.57
CA VAL A 278 -6.21 16.81 21.03
C VAL A 278 -6.61 15.93 19.84
N GLU A 279 -7.50 16.44 19.00
CA GLU A 279 -7.96 15.82 17.76
C GLU A 279 -6.79 15.61 16.81
N ARG A 280 -5.94 16.63 16.65
CA ARG A 280 -4.73 16.53 15.83
C ARG A 280 -3.83 15.39 16.29
N ARG A 281 -3.64 15.21 17.61
CA ARG A 281 -2.83 14.10 18.16
C ARG A 281 -3.44 12.74 17.86
N VAL A 282 -4.77 12.62 17.91
CA VAL A 282 -5.47 11.37 17.53
C VAL A 282 -5.26 11.06 16.06
N VAL A 283 -5.40 12.05 15.19
CA VAL A 283 -5.15 11.90 13.75
C VAL A 283 -3.70 11.49 13.49
N ILE A 284 -2.72 12.18 14.08
CA ILE A 284 -1.29 11.84 13.91
C ILE A 284 -1.00 10.39 14.32
N LYS A 285 -1.57 9.92 15.44
CA LYS A 285 -1.42 8.52 15.87
C LYS A 285 -2.03 7.54 14.86
N ALA A 286 -3.16 7.88 14.26
CA ALA A 286 -3.78 7.06 13.22
C ALA A 286 -2.91 7.02 11.95
N LEU A 287 -2.37 8.15 11.51
CA LEU A 287 -1.47 8.22 10.35
C LEU A 287 -0.18 7.46 10.60
N TRP A 288 0.45 7.65 11.76
CA TRP A 288 1.67 6.94 12.15
C TRP A 288 1.46 5.43 12.16
N LYS A 289 0.33 4.94 12.68
CA LYS A 289 -0.01 3.52 12.70
C LYS A 289 -0.09 2.89 11.30
N TYR A 290 -0.51 3.67 10.29
CA TYR A 290 -0.72 3.20 8.93
C TYR A 290 0.31 3.77 7.93
N GLN A 291 1.42 4.31 8.40
CA GLN A 291 2.48 4.83 7.53
C GLN A 291 3.16 3.69 6.75
N TYR A 292 3.69 4.01 5.58
CA TYR A 292 4.39 3.06 4.71
C TYR A 292 5.33 3.77 3.73
N VAL A 293 6.23 2.99 3.15
CA VAL A 293 7.09 3.37 2.01
C VAL A 293 6.86 2.39 0.87
N ILE A 294 6.87 2.89 -0.37
CA ILE A 294 6.88 2.05 -1.58
C ILE A 294 8.26 2.15 -2.23
N VAL A 295 8.84 1.01 -2.58
CA VAL A 295 10.14 0.92 -3.26
C VAL A 295 10.03 0.03 -4.50
N GLU A 296 10.99 0.19 -5.41
CA GLU A 296 11.37 -0.84 -6.36
C GLU A 296 12.55 -1.63 -5.75
N PRO A 297 12.33 -2.81 -5.17
CA PRO A 297 13.37 -3.47 -4.40
C PRO A 297 14.43 -4.11 -5.30
N ASP A 298 15.69 -4.06 -4.86
CA ASP A 298 16.77 -4.85 -5.45
C ASP A 298 16.66 -6.31 -4.99
N ALA A 299 15.74 -7.02 -5.64
CA ALA A 299 15.45 -8.42 -5.35
C ALA A 299 15.34 -9.24 -6.63
N PHE A 300 15.76 -10.51 -6.54
CA PHE A 300 15.59 -11.49 -7.61
C PHE A 300 14.84 -12.70 -7.08
N PHE A 301 13.79 -13.08 -7.81
CA PHE A 301 12.98 -14.25 -7.52
C PHE A 301 13.09 -15.29 -8.63
N ALA A 302 13.30 -16.55 -8.24
CA ALA A 302 13.24 -17.69 -9.14
C ALA A 302 12.43 -18.83 -8.52
N MET A 303 11.53 -19.39 -9.31
CA MET A 303 10.92 -20.69 -9.05
C MET A 303 11.80 -21.74 -9.72
N ILE A 304 12.34 -22.67 -8.95
CA ILE A 304 13.22 -23.73 -9.41
C ILE A 304 12.34 -24.89 -9.86
N THR A 305 12.21 -25.06 -11.18
CA THR A 305 11.38 -26.11 -11.79
C THR A 305 12.19 -27.34 -12.19
N ASP A 306 13.44 -27.14 -12.59
CA ASP A 306 14.31 -28.16 -13.18
C ASP A 306 15.79 -27.74 -13.10
N ALA A 307 16.70 -28.67 -13.40
CA ALA A 307 18.14 -28.46 -13.33
C ALA A 307 18.63 -27.46 -14.38
N GLU A 308 17.98 -27.42 -15.55
CA GLU A 308 18.35 -26.52 -16.65
C GLU A 308 18.17 -25.05 -16.26
N LEU A 309 17.07 -24.71 -15.57
CA LEU A 309 16.84 -23.38 -15.02
C LEU A 309 17.96 -22.98 -14.07
N VAL A 310 18.37 -23.87 -13.16
CA VAL A 310 19.44 -23.58 -12.20
C VAL A 310 20.76 -23.30 -12.93
N GLU A 311 21.15 -24.12 -13.90
CA GLU A 311 22.40 -23.92 -14.65
C GLU A 311 22.38 -22.65 -15.51
N ASN A 312 21.32 -22.47 -16.30
CA ASN A 312 21.28 -21.43 -17.32
C ASN A 312 20.87 -20.06 -16.79
N VAL A 313 20.09 -20.01 -15.71
CA VAL A 313 19.62 -18.77 -15.09
C VAL A 313 20.45 -18.44 -13.86
N LEU A 314 20.45 -19.30 -12.84
CA LEU A 314 21.06 -18.98 -11.54
C LEU A 314 22.59 -19.02 -11.60
N PHE A 315 23.16 -20.12 -12.09
CA PHE A 315 24.61 -20.30 -12.15
C PHE A 315 25.26 -19.29 -13.10
N LYS A 316 24.68 -19.08 -14.28
CA LYS A 316 25.16 -18.07 -15.23
C LYS A 316 25.12 -16.65 -14.64
N ARG A 317 24.06 -16.30 -13.90
CA ARG A 317 23.88 -14.97 -13.34
C ARG A 317 24.77 -14.73 -12.12
N PHE A 318 24.73 -15.63 -11.13
CA PHE A 318 25.32 -15.38 -9.82
C PHE A 318 26.75 -15.93 -9.69
N VAL A 319 27.10 -17.02 -10.38
CA VAL A 319 28.45 -17.59 -10.35
C VAL A 319 29.30 -17.05 -11.50
N LYS A 320 28.89 -17.30 -12.77
CA LYS A 320 29.71 -16.91 -13.93
C LYS A 320 29.82 -15.40 -14.11
N ARG A 321 28.69 -14.67 -13.99
CA ARG A 321 28.66 -13.21 -14.13
C ARG A 321 28.89 -12.46 -12.82
N LYS A 322 28.97 -13.16 -11.69
CA LYS A 322 29.16 -12.58 -10.34
C LYS A 322 28.18 -11.44 -10.04
N MET A 323 26.96 -11.51 -10.56
CA MET A 323 25.95 -10.49 -10.27
C MET A 323 25.57 -10.56 -8.79
N LYS A 324 25.40 -9.41 -8.14
CA LYS A 324 24.88 -9.31 -6.78
C LYS A 324 23.53 -8.63 -6.80
N VAL A 325 22.56 -9.25 -6.14
CA VAL A 325 21.26 -8.68 -5.85
C VAL A 325 21.18 -8.42 -4.35
N GLY A 326 20.36 -7.46 -3.96
CA GLY A 326 20.06 -7.24 -2.56
C GLY A 326 19.54 -8.52 -1.91
N GLN A 327 18.45 -9.04 -2.45
CA GLN A 327 17.78 -10.22 -1.89
C GLN A 327 17.49 -11.26 -2.96
N LEU A 328 17.93 -12.50 -2.72
CA LEU A 328 17.68 -13.64 -3.60
C LEU A 328 16.62 -14.55 -2.97
N CYS A 329 15.48 -14.65 -3.64
CA CYS A 329 14.35 -15.49 -3.25
C CYS A 329 14.27 -16.70 -4.19
N LEU A 330 14.48 -17.88 -3.63
CA LEU A 330 14.37 -19.15 -4.33
C LEU A 330 13.15 -19.89 -3.78
N ASN A 331 12.29 -20.38 -4.67
CA ASN A 331 11.18 -21.26 -4.35
C ASN A 331 11.41 -22.58 -5.07
N ASP A 332 11.27 -23.71 -4.39
CA ASP A 332 11.24 -25.02 -5.00
C ASP A 332 9.86 -25.26 -5.62
N ASP A 333 9.83 -25.56 -6.93
CA ASP A 333 8.61 -25.85 -7.68
C ASP A 333 8.87 -26.99 -8.68
N VAL A 334 9.65 -27.97 -8.22
CA VAL A 334 9.99 -29.18 -8.98
C VAL A 334 8.77 -30.09 -8.96
N SER A 335 8.05 -30.18 -10.09
CA SER A 335 6.80 -30.92 -10.18
C SER A 335 6.95 -32.38 -10.63
N THR A 336 8.16 -32.81 -10.98
CA THR A 336 8.44 -34.18 -11.42
C THR A 336 8.75 -35.08 -10.22
N GLU A 337 8.31 -36.34 -10.29
CA GLU A 337 8.61 -37.39 -9.31
C GLU A 337 9.70 -38.35 -9.81
N GLU A 338 10.24 -38.14 -11.01
CA GLU A 338 11.33 -38.96 -11.57
C GLU A 338 12.61 -38.77 -10.75
N GLU A 339 13.11 -39.85 -10.13
CA GLU A 339 14.25 -39.83 -9.20
C GLU A 339 15.50 -39.18 -9.82
N ASP A 340 15.79 -39.47 -11.09
CA ASP A 340 16.94 -38.91 -11.80
C ASP A 340 16.83 -37.39 -11.96
N ALA A 341 15.67 -36.89 -12.42
CA ALA A 341 15.46 -35.45 -12.57
C ALA A 341 15.50 -34.69 -11.22
N VAL A 342 14.95 -35.29 -10.16
CA VAL A 342 15.02 -34.72 -8.80
C VAL A 342 16.47 -34.70 -8.30
N SER A 343 17.23 -35.79 -8.54
CA SER A 343 18.65 -35.89 -8.20
C SER A 343 19.47 -34.83 -8.93
N ASP A 344 19.21 -34.61 -10.22
CA ASP A 344 19.89 -33.59 -11.02
C ASP A 344 19.65 -32.18 -10.47
N VAL A 345 18.41 -31.83 -10.15
CA VAL A 345 18.09 -30.53 -9.52
C VAL A 345 18.87 -30.38 -8.21
N ARG A 346 18.83 -31.39 -7.34
CA ARG A 346 19.55 -31.38 -6.06
C ARG A 346 21.05 -31.15 -6.28
N ASN A 347 21.68 -31.88 -7.19
CA ASN A 347 23.11 -31.80 -7.45
C ASN A 347 23.52 -30.41 -7.94
N VAL A 348 22.77 -29.84 -8.90
CA VAL A 348 23.07 -28.50 -9.43
C VAL A 348 22.80 -27.42 -8.39
N MET A 349 21.76 -27.55 -7.57
CA MET A 349 21.46 -26.62 -6.48
C MET A 349 22.52 -26.65 -5.38
N MET A 350 23.01 -27.82 -4.99
CA MET A 350 24.12 -27.94 -4.03
C MET A 350 25.36 -27.23 -4.56
N ARG A 351 25.74 -27.51 -5.81
CA ARG A 351 26.88 -26.83 -6.47
C ARG A 351 26.68 -25.31 -6.53
N LEU A 352 25.47 -24.84 -6.81
CA LEU A 352 25.16 -23.40 -6.78
C LEU A 352 25.37 -22.82 -5.37
N MET A 353 24.87 -23.49 -4.33
CA MET A 353 24.98 -23.01 -2.95
C MET A 353 26.42 -23.02 -2.46
N GLU A 354 27.21 -24.04 -2.76
CA GLU A 354 28.64 -24.12 -2.44
C GLU A 354 29.45 -22.99 -3.10
N GLU A 355 29.11 -22.61 -4.34
CA GLU A 355 29.76 -21.49 -5.02
C GLU A 355 29.35 -20.12 -4.46
N LEU A 356 28.09 -19.98 -4.01
CA LEU A 356 27.58 -18.73 -3.44
C LEU A 356 27.96 -18.52 -1.98
N LEU A 357 27.99 -19.61 -1.20
CA LEU A 357 28.19 -19.66 0.24
C LEU A 357 29.15 -20.81 0.56
N PRO A 358 30.46 -20.66 0.25
CA PRO A 358 31.44 -21.74 0.40
C PRO A 358 31.77 -22.07 1.85
N GLU A 359 31.43 -21.18 2.79
CA GLU A 359 31.64 -21.37 4.21
C GLU A 359 30.34 -21.91 4.84
N PRO A 360 30.36 -23.13 5.40
CA PRO A 360 29.20 -23.70 6.06
C PRO A 360 28.76 -22.84 7.25
N SER A 361 27.45 -22.70 7.43
CA SER A 361 26.93 -22.05 8.63
C SER A 361 27.15 -22.95 9.85
N ALA A 362 27.21 -22.35 11.05
CA ALA A 362 27.29 -23.09 12.31
C ALA A 362 26.11 -24.06 12.57
N PHE A 363 25.06 -24.01 11.74
CA PHE A 363 23.86 -24.84 11.82
C PHE A 363 23.81 -25.96 10.76
N GLU A 364 24.81 -26.06 9.88
CA GLU A 364 24.92 -27.07 8.82
C GLU A 364 25.77 -28.29 9.25
N LEU A 365 25.75 -28.62 10.55
CA LEU A 365 26.48 -29.74 11.15
C LEU A 365 25.93 -31.12 10.77
#